data_AF-A0A015M5M6-F1
#
_entry.id   AF-A0A015M5M6-F1
#
_cell.length_a   1.000
_cell.length_b   1.000
_cell.length_c   1.000
_cell.angle_alpha   90.00
_cell.angle_beta   90.00
_cell.angle_gamma   90.00
#
_symmetry.space_group_name_H-M   'P 1'
#
loop_
_entity.id
_entity.type
_entity.pdbx_description
1 polymer ?
#
loop_
_entity_poly.entity_id
_entity_poly.type
_entity_poly.pdbx_seq_one_letter_code
_entity_poly.pdbx_strand_id
1 'polypeptide(L)'
;MLRENRHIILLIDNARCYKSENINSLSNVKVHFLPPNTTSFLQPLDQGIIYSLKAQYCKLLCQNRIQAYDFYEERDPIPPPIDIFDSINLIADAWKKVSKKTILNSWAKAEILPNNNMGDSECSDNSNYEEDNIGHELQSLIDELGFVNPLAVNDYINIDNRVSAEEKLSLQEIVDVIKGTNEREIEEEEEQDEISTIVALNSIENVIKYIQQKDLEIGNLEMKNLIKLKKRIFFDNINEKRQSKLNEYFDFNV
;
A
#
# COMPACT_ATOMS: atom_id res chain seq x y z
N MET A 1 -5.50 27.47 16.07
CA MET A 1 -6.49 27.98 15.09
C MET A 1 -7.43 28.99 15.73
N LEU A 2 -8.48 28.57 16.44
CA LEU A 2 -9.47 29.48 17.07
C LEU A 2 -8.85 30.45 18.09
N ARG A 3 -8.09 29.93 19.06
CA ARG A 3 -7.43 30.74 20.10
C ARG A 3 -6.40 31.74 19.57
N GLU A 4 -5.86 31.49 18.37
CA GLU A 4 -4.83 32.31 17.73
C GLU A 4 -5.38 33.09 16.52
N ASN A 5 -6.70 33.04 16.29
CA ASN A 5 -7.40 33.61 15.14
C ASN A 5 -6.75 33.31 13.77
N ARG A 6 -6.16 32.11 13.61
CA ARG A 6 -5.55 31.68 12.36
C ARG A 6 -6.59 31.05 11.45
N HIS A 7 -6.68 31.56 10.22
CA HIS A 7 -7.48 30.99 9.15
C HIS A 7 -6.62 30.07 8.28
N ILE A 8 -7.13 28.89 7.95
CA ILE A 8 -6.46 27.96 7.04
C ILE A 8 -7.36 27.56 5.88
N ILE A 9 -6.69 27.20 4.78
CA ILE A 9 -7.32 26.55 3.63
C ILE A 9 -6.99 25.06 3.73
N LEU A 10 -8.02 24.22 3.64
CA LEU A 10 -7.89 22.78 3.52
C LEU A 10 -8.17 22.40 2.06
N LEU A 11 -7.15 21.89 1.37
CA LEU A 11 -7.28 21.38 0.01
C LEU A 11 -7.57 19.89 0.06
N ILE A 12 -8.62 19.45 -0.64
CA ILE A 12 -9.03 18.04 -0.70
C ILE A 12 -9.36 17.63 -2.13
N ASP A 13 -9.19 16.35 -2.43
CA ASP A 13 -9.64 15.77 -3.69
C ASP A 13 -11.17 15.67 -3.74
N ASN A 14 -11.69 15.14 -4.85
CA ASN A 14 -13.13 15.00 -5.10
C ASN A 14 -13.71 13.63 -4.68
N ALA A 15 -13.12 12.94 -3.70
CA ALA A 15 -13.62 11.65 -3.24
C ALA A 15 -15.07 11.77 -2.71
N ARG A 16 -15.88 10.74 -3.00
CA ARG A 16 -17.33 10.75 -2.72
C ARG A 16 -17.63 10.84 -1.22
N CYS A 17 -16.73 10.35 -0.37
CA CYS A 17 -16.84 10.40 1.09
C CYS A 17 -16.81 11.83 1.66
N TYR A 18 -16.34 12.82 0.90
CA TYR A 18 -16.30 14.22 1.32
C TYR A 18 -17.61 14.99 1.09
N LYS A 19 -18.65 14.35 0.53
CA LYS A 19 -19.98 14.95 0.40
C LYS A 19 -20.71 14.93 1.75
N SER A 20 -20.31 15.82 2.66
CA SER A 20 -21.05 16.07 3.91
C SER A 20 -21.67 17.47 3.90
N GLU A 21 -22.89 17.59 4.41
CA GLU A 21 -23.66 18.84 4.43
C GLU A 21 -23.01 19.95 5.27
N ASN A 22 -22.04 19.60 6.14
CA ASN A 22 -21.47 20.48 7.16
C ASN A 22 -20.04 20.97 6.86
N ILE A 23 -19.44 20.64 5.71
CA ILE A 23 -18.05 21.06 5.41
C ILE A 23 -17.88 22.59 5.37
N ASN A 24 -18.95 23.31 5.04
CA ASN A 24 -18.96 24.77 4.94
C ASN A 24 -19.28 25.49 6.27
N SER A 25 -19.55 24.77 7.36
CA SER A 25 -19.91 25.38 8.66
C SER A 25 -18.70 25.65 9.58
N LEU A 26 -17.47 25.49 9.09
CA LEU A 26 -16.25 25.67 9.87
C LEU A 26 -15.86 27.17 9.94
N SER A 27 -15.61 27.70 11.13
CA SER A 27 -15.38 29.14 11.34
C SER A 27 -14.00 29.64 10.88
N ASN A 28 -12.96 28.80 10.96
CA ASN A 28 -11.57 29.18 10.69
C ASN A 28 -10.89 28.27 9.66
N VAL A 29 -11.63 27.35 9.06
CA VAL A 29 -11.15 26.44 8.03
C VAL A 29 -12.01 26.63 6.80
N LYS A 30 -11.39 26.99 5.68
CA LYS A 30 -12.06 27.04 4.39
C LYS A 30 -11.66 25.81 3.60
N VAL A 31 -12.61 24.95 3.30
CA VAL A 31 -12.38 23.76 2.47
C VAL A 31 -12.45 24.17 1.01
N HIS A 32 -11.46 23.74 0.23
CA HIS A 32 -11.38 23.95 -1.21
C HIS A 32 -11.14 22.60 -1.89
N PHE A 33 -12.06 22.23 -2.76
CA PHE A 33 -11.91 21.04 -3.60
C PHE A 33 -10.98 21.36 -4.76
N LEU A 34 -10.04 20.45 -5.02
CA LEU A 34 -9.22 20.51 -6.23
C LEU A 34 -10.11 20.36 -7.47
N PRO A 35 -9.70 20.89 -8.63
CA PRO A 35 -10.39 20.60 -9.89
C PRO A 35 -10.53 19.08 -10.13
N PRO A 36 -11.59 18.65 -10.83
CA PRO A 36 -11.74 17.23 -11.19
C PRO A 36 -10.54 16.73 -11.99
N ASN A 37 -10.10 15.50 -11.74
CA ASN A 37 -9.00 14.81 -12.44
C ASN A 37 -7.63 15.51 -12.37
N THR A 38 -7.40 16.39 -11.39
CA THR A 38 -6.09 17.05 -11.20
C THR A 38 -5.34 16.57 -9.97
N THR A 39 -5.84 15.58 -9.24
CA THR A 39 -5.26 15.10 -7.96
C THR A 39 -3.77 14.78 -8.12
N SER A 40 -3.39 13.95 -9.08
CA SER A 40 -1.98 13.59 -9.31
C SER A 40 -1.05 14.77 -9.62
N PHE A 41 -1.58 15.91 -10.05
CA PHE A 41 -0.80 17.11 -10.38
C PHE A 41 -0.82 18.14 -9.25
N LEU A 42 -2.00 18.44 -8.71
CA LEU A 42 -2.19 19.52 -7.73
C LEU A 42 -2.15 19.05 -6.28
N GLN A 43 -2.23 17.75 -5.99
CA GLN A 43 -2.21 17.25 -4.64
C GLN A 43 -0.76 17.07 -4.17
N PRO A 44 -0.28 17.86 -3.19
CA PRO A 44 1.10 17.74 -2.71
C PRO A 44 1.41 16.37 -2.11
N LEU A 45 0.39 15.68 -1.59
CA LEU A 45 0.57 14.31 -1.09
C LEU A 45 1.06 13.36 -2.19
N ASP A 46 0.52 13.52 -3.41
CA ASP A 46 0.86 12.69 -4.58
C ASP A 46 2.16 13.14 -5.25
N GLN A 47 2.67 14.34 -4.90
CA GLN A 47 3.89 14.91 -5.50
C GLN A 47 5.20 14.47 -4.84
N GLY A 48 5.15 13.55 -3.88
CA GLY A 48 6.35 12.95 -3.29
C GLY A 48 6.18 12.56 -1.82
N ILE A 49 5.26 13.18 -1.09
CA ILE A 49 5.06 12.90 0.35
C ILE A 49 4.63 11.45 0.58
N ILE A 50 3.63 10.96 -0.17
CA ILE A 50 3.17 9.56 -0.05
C ILE A 50 4.29 8.59 -0.39
N TYR A 51 5.01 8.84 -1.49
CA TYR A 51 6.13 7.99 -1.90
C TYR A 51 7.21 7.93 -0.80
N SER A 52 7.62 9.08 -0.27
CA SER A 52 8.61 9.18 0.80
C SER A 52 8.17 8.42 2.06
N LEU A 53 6.90 8.58 2.46
CA LEU A 53 6.34 7.84 3.59
C LEU A 53 6.37 6.33 3.38
N LYS A 54 5.92 5.86 2.20
CA LYS A 54 5.95 4.42 1.85
C LYS A 54 7.38 3.88 1.86
N ALA A 55 8.32 4.59 1.25
CA ALA A 55 9.73 4.19 1.23
C ALA A 55 10.33 4.06 2.63
N GLN A 56 10.07 5.04 3.51
CA GLN A 56 10.53 5.00 4.91
C GLN A 56 9.91 3.85 5.70
N TYR A 57 8.61 3.61 5.51
CA TYR A 57 7.90 2.50 6.13
C TYR A 57 8.49 1.15 5.69
N CYS A 58 8.61 0.94 4.37
CA CYS A 58 9.18 -0.27 3.79
C CYS A 58 10.59 -0.54 4.30
N LYS A 59 11.42 0.50 4.42
CA LYS A 59 12.76 0.40 4.99
C LYS A 59 12.76 -0.01 6.46
N LEU A 60 11.96 0.66 7.29
CA LEU A 60 11.85 0.30 8.71
C LEU A 60 11.35 -1.13 8.90
N LEU A 61 10.39 -1.56 8.08
CA LEU A 61 9.90 -2.93 8.08
C LEU A 61 10.98 -3.94 7.70
N CYS A 62 11.74 -3.70 6.62
CA CYS A 62 12.86 -4.56 6.24
C CYS A 62 13.90 -4.67 7.36
N GLN A 63 14.32 -3.54 7.94
CA GLN A 63 15.28 -3.52 9.04
C GLN A 63 14.77 -4.30 10.26
N ASN A 64 13.49 -4.10 10.63
CA ASN A 64 12.86 -4.83 11.71
C ASN A 64 12.85 -6.34 11.45
N ARG A 65 12.55 -6.77 10.22
CA ARG A 65 12.53 -8.19 9.87
C ARG A 65 13.91 -8.81 9.88
N ILE A 66 14.93 -8.16 9.32
CA ILE A 66 16.32 -8.63 9.37
C ILE A 66 16.75 -8.84 10.83
N GLN A 67 16.57 -7.82 11.68
CA GLN A 67 16.91 -7.92 13.10
C GLN A 67 16.14 -9.02 13.83
N ALA A 68 14.88 -9.25 13.47
CA ALA A 68 14.09 -10.32 14.05
C ALA A 68 14.65 -11.69 13.61
N TYR A 69 14.98 -11.89 12.33
CA TYR A 69 15.58 -13.15 11.89
C TYR A 69 16.93 -13.41 12.56
N ASP A 70 17.81 -12.41 12.65
CA ASP A 70 19.11 -12.54 13.33
C ASP A 70 18.98 -12.96 14.81
N PHE A 71 17.97 -12.43 15.51
CA PHE A 71 17.73 -12.76 16.93
C PHE A 71 17.10 -14.15 17.12
N TYR A 72 16.20 -14.53 16.22
CA TYR A 72 15.42 -15.76 16.33
C TYR A 72 16.19 -16.98 15.79
N GLU A 73 17.12 -16.84 14.84
CA GLU A 73 18.03 -17.93 14.43
C GLU A 73 18.76 -18.59 15.61
N GLU A 74 19.00 -17.87 16.72
CA GLU A 74 19.64 -18.41 17.92
C GLU A 74 18.68 -19.13 18.89
N ARG A 75 17.34 -18.97 18.79
CA ARG A 75 16.38 -19.47 19.80
C ARG A 75 15.11 -20.15 19.28
N ASP A 76 14.57 -19.76 18.13
CA ASP A 76 13.31 -20.30 17.56
C ASP A 76 13.27 -20.00 16.04
N PRO A 77 12.89 -20.91 15.13
CA PRO A 77 13.18 -20.75 13.70
C PRO A 77 12.34 -19.70 12.96
N ILE A 78 11.36 -19.06 13.59
CA ILE A 78 10.45 -18.11 12.94
C ILE A 78 10.15 -16.92 13.86
N PRO A 79 10.52 -15.68 13.48
CA PRO A 79 10.15 -14.49 14.24
C PRO A 79 8.64 -14.26 14.22
N PRO A 80 8.06 -13.67 15.28
CA PRO A 80 6.63 -13.41 15.36
C PRO A 80 6.18 -12.49 14.21
N PRO A 81 4.95 -12.68 13.69
CA PRO A 81 4.40 -11.84 12.65
C PRO A 81 4.25 -10.39 13.13
N ILE A 82 4.28 -9.44 12.20
CA ILE A 82 3.97 -8.03 12.46
C ILE A 82 2.46 -7.90 12.67
N ASP A 83 2.05 -7.29 13.78
CA ASP A 83 0.65 -6.99 14.04
C ASP A 83 0.27 -5.54 13.70
N ILE A 84 -0.99 -5.16 13.97
CA ILE A 84 -1.50 -3.80 13.71
C ILE A 84 -0.82 -2.77 14.62
N PHE A 85 -0.51 -3.14 15.87
CA PHE A 85 0.13 -2.23 16.82
C PHE A 85 1.56 -1.90 16.36
N ASP A 86 2.32 -2.91 15.93
CA ASP A 86 3.63 -2.76 15.31
C ASP A 86 3.54 -1.88 14.05
N SER A 87 2.55 -2.13 13.19
CA SER A 87 2.33 -1.37 11.95
C SER A 87 2.05 0.12 12.23
N ILE A 88 1.24 0.43 13.26
CA ILE A 88 0.95 1.81 13.69
C ILE A 88 2.23 2.51 14.19
N ASN A 89 3.06 1.80 14.96
CA ASN A 89 4.32 2.36 15.44
C ASN A 89 5.30 2.59 14.27
N LEU A 90 5.40 1.63 13.35
CA LEU A 90 6.25 1.74 12.16
C LEU A 90 5.85 2.91 11.26
N ILE A 91 4.55 3.13 11.00
CA ILE A 91 4.11 4.26 10.17
C ILE A 91 4.32 5.60 10.88
N ALA A 92 4.16 5.65 12.21
CA ALA A 92 4.45 6.85 12.99
C ALA A 92 5.95 7.21 12.94
N ASP A 93 6.82 6.21 13.02
CA ASP A 93 8.27 6.40 12.90
C ASP A 93 8.71 6.73 11.47
N ALA A 94 8.08 6.13 10.46
CA ALA A 94 8.27 6.47 9.05
C ALA A 94 7.90 7.93 8.79
N TRP A 95 6.78 8.41 9.33
CA TRP A 95 6.36 9.81 9.18
C TRP A 95 7.37 10.79 9.78
N LYS A 96 7.97 10.48 10.94
CA LYS A 96 9.04 11.31 11.54
C LYS A 96 10.28 11.42 10.65
N LYS A 97 10.50 10.46 9.74
CA LYS A 97 11.62 10.45 8.80
C LYS A 97 11.32 11.15 7.47
N VAL A 98 10.08 11.52 7.18
CA VAL A 98 9.74 12.34 6.01
C VAL A 98 10.33 13.74 6.21
N SER A 99 11.19 14.17 5.30
CA SER A 99 11.93 15.41 5.46
C SER A 99 11.05 16.64 5.20
N LYS A 100 11.34 17.76 5.88
CA LYS A 100 10.72 19.06 5.59
C LYS A 100 10.98 19.48 4.15
N LYS A 101 12.15 19.15 3.60
CA LYS A 101 12.54 19.44 2.22
C LYS A 101 11.62 18.71 1.23
N THR A 102 11.35 17.42 1.45
CA THR A 102 10.40 16.63 0.63
C THR A 102 9.02 17.26 0.64
N ILE A 103 8.53 17.69 1.81
CA ILE A 103 7.23 18.38 1.92
C ILE A 103 7.25 19.68 1.10
N LEU A 104 8.23 20.56 1.31
CA LEU A 104 8.33 21.83 0.58
C LEU A 104 8.42 21.64 -0.93
N ASN A 105 9.26 20.71 -1.39
CA ASN A 105 9.41 20.37 -2.80
C ASN A 105 8.11 19.84 -3.40
N SER A 106 7.36 19.02 -2.66
CA SER A 106 6.06 18.49 -3.12
C SER A 106 5.03 19.61 -3.31
N TRP A 107 5.00 20.59 -2.39
CA TRP A 107 4.14 21.76 -2.52
C TRP A 107 4.56 22.71 -3.64
N ALA A 108 5.86 22.87 -3.86
CA ALA A 108 6.40 23.66 -4.97
C ALA A 108 6.08 23.00 -6.32
N LYS A 109 6.23 21.68 -6.41
CA LYS A 109 5.91 20.89 -7.61
C LYS A 109 4.42 20.86 -7.94
N ALA A 110 3.55 20.97 -6.93
CA ALA A 110 2.12 21.17 -7.12
C ALA A 110 1.75 22.59 -7.59
N GLU A 111 2.74 23.51 -7.70
CA GLU A 111 2.58 24.90 -8.12
C GLU A 111 1.62 25.75 -7.25
N ILE A 112 1.27 25.26 -6.05
CA ILE A 112 0.36 25.96 -5.14
C ILE A 112 1.09 27.04 -4.33
N LEU A 113 2.33 26.76 -3.91
CA LEU A 113 3.14 27.73 -3.17
C LEU A 113 4.10 28.47 -4.11
N PRO A 114 4.23 29.81 -3.98
CA PRO A 114 5.17 30.57 -4.79
C PRO A 114 6.63 30.21 -4.44
N ASN A 115 7.48 30.10 -5.46
CA ASN A 115 8.90 29.75 -5.35
C ASN A 115 9.75 30.76 -4.55
N ASN A 116 9.18 31.87 -4.09
CA ASN A 116 9.90 33.00 -3.50
C ASN A 116 10.29 32.83 -2.02
N ASN A 117 9.93 31.72 -1.36
CA ASN A 117 10.37 31.42 0.01
C ASN A 117 11.64 30.55 0.08
N MET A 118 12.29 30.29 -1.05
CA MET A 118 13.62 29.66 -1.11
C MET A 118 14.74 30.73 -1.04
N GLY A 119 14.59 31.72 -0.16
CA GLY A 119 15.68 32.63 0.20
C GLY A 119 16.67 31.92 1.11
N ASP A 120 17.93 31.90 0.71
CA ASP A 120 19.12 31.54 1.51
C ASP A 120 19.25 30.08 1.97
N SER A 121 18.92 29.13 1.10
CA SER A 121 19.56 27.82 1.15
C SER A 121 20.06 27.49 -0.23
N GLU A 122 21.37 27.32 -0.39
CA GLU A 122 22.04 26.85 -1.60
C GLU A 122 21.41 25.53 -2.10
N CYS A 123 20.27 25.61 -2.77
CA CYS A 123 19.67 24.51 -3.52
C CYS A 123 20.10 24.66 -4.97
N SER A 124 21.43 24.66 -5.16
CA SER A 124 22.05 24.24 -6.40
C SER A 124 21.64 22.79 -6.66
N ASP A 125 20.91 22.53 -7.75
CA ASP A 125 20.94 21.29 -8.54
C ASP A 125 21.14 19.94 -7.80
N ASN A 126 20.49 19.74 -6.66
CA ASN A 126 20.55 18.49 -5.89
C ASN A 126 19.13 17.98 -5.59
N SER A 127 18.30 17.85 -6.65
CA SER A 127 16.95 17.27 -6.57
C SER A 127 16.95 15.75 -6.34
N ASN A 128 18.11 15.10 -6.24
CA ASN A 128 18.22 13.64 -6.30
C ASN A 128 18.88 12.98 -5.07
N TYR A 129 19.71 13.67 -4.29
CA TYR A 129 20.62 12.97 -3.38
C TYR A 129 19.98 12.33 -2.12
N GLU A 130 18.85 12.81 -1.59
CA GLU A 130 18.24 12.18 -0.40
C GLU A 130 17.17 11.13 -0.74
N GLU A 131 16.40 11.32 -1.81
CA GLU A 131 15.43 10.31 -2.28
C GLU A 131 16.11 9.17 -3.03
N ASP A 132 17.21 9.42 -3.75
CA ASP A 132 18.00 8.34 -4.34
C ASP A 132 18.67 7.49 -3.24
N ASN A 133 19.08 8.11 -2.11
CA ASN A 133 19.72 7.39 -1.02
C ASN A 133 18.77 6.38 -0.33
N ILE A 134 17.50 6.74 -0.08
CA ILE A 134 16.58 5.79 0.56
C ILE A 134 16.29 4.58 -0.34
N GLY A 135 16.18 4.78 -1.66
CA GLY A 135 15.99 3.70 -2.61
C GLY A 135 17.17 2.73 -2.61
N HIS A 136 18.40 3.24 -2.61
CA HIS A 136 19.62 2.43 -2.55
C HIS A 136 19.80 1.68 -1.22
N GLU A 137 19.54 2.35 -0.09
CA GLU A 137 19.57 1.72 1.23
C GLU A 137 18.52 0.61 1.34
N LEU A 138 17.31 0.85 0.83
CA LEU A 138 16.25 -0.16 0.83
C LEU A 138 16.56 -1.34 -0.10
N GLN A 139 17.12 -1.09 -1.28
CA GLN A 139 17.53 -2.18 -2.18
C GLN A 139 18.61 -3.05 -1.52
N SER A 140 19.60 -2.43 -0.87
CA SER A 140 20.64 -3.17 -0.13
C SER A 140 20.05 -4.09 0.95
N LEU A 141 19.06 -3.61 1.71
CA LEU A 141 18.37 -4.42 2.72
C LEU A 141 17.54 -5.55 2.09
N ILE A 142 16.90 -5.32 0.95
CA ILE A 142 16.16 -6.38 0.23
C ILE A 142 17.12 -7.46 -0.25
N ASP A 143 18.29 -7.07 -0.74
CA ASP A 143 19.30 -8.00 -1.25
C ASP A 143 19.92 -8.83 -0.11
N GLU A 144 20.06 -8.26 1.09
CA GLU A 144 20.54 -8.95 2.31
C GLU A 144 19.64 -10.12 2.74
N LEU A 145 18.34 -10.08 2.41
CA LEU A 145 17.39 -11.16 2.72
C LEU A 145 17.65 -12.45 1.92
N GLY A 146 18.59 -12.46 0.97
CA GLY A 146 19.09 -13.68 0.33
C GLY A 146 18.09 -14.39 -0.60
N PHE A 147 17.04 -13.71 -1.06
CA PHE A 147 16.09 -14.30 -2.01
C PHE A 147 16.75 -14.58 -3.37
N VAL A 148 16.46 -15.74 -3.97
CA VAL A 148 16.97 -16.15 -5.31
C VAL A 148 16.61 -15.16 -6.42
N ASN A 149 15.57 -14.35 -6.21
CA ASN A 149 15.19 -13.25 -7.08
C ASN A 149 14.61 -12.10 -6.22
N PRO A 150 15.46 -11.19 -5.72
CA PRO A 150 15.01 -10.09 -4.86
C PRO A 150 14.02 -9.19 -5.60
N LEU A 151 13.12 -8.58 -4.84
CA LEU A 151 12.14 -7.65 -5.40
C LEU A 151 12.84 -6.32 -5.72
N ALA A 152 12.48 -5.68 -6.84
CA ALA A 152 12.97 -4.33 -7.09
C ALA A 152 12.35 -3.36 -6.07
N VAL A 153 13.13 -2.37 -5.62
CA VAL A 153 12.67 -1.41 -4.59
C VAL A 153 11.35 -0.73 -4.96
N ASN A 154 11.17 -0.35 -6.23
CA ASN A 154 9.94 0.30 -6.70
C ASN A 154 8.73 -0.64 -6.68
N ASP A 155 8.94 -1.94 -6.92
CA ASP A 155 7.88 -2.94 -6.81
C ASP A 155 7.51 -3.19 -5.34
N TYR A 156 8.48 -3.09 -4.43
CA TYR A 156 8.24 -3.24 -3.00
C TYR A 156 7.46 -2.05 -2.43
N ILE A 157 7.90 -0.83 -2.73
CA ILE A 157 7.26 0.41 -2.26
C ILE A 157 5.81 0.50 -2.73
N ASN A 158 5.53 0.03 -3.95
CA ASN A 158 4.22 0.11 -4.59
C ASN A 158 3.44 -1.20 -4.54
N ILE A 159 3.77 -2.10 -3.62
CA ILE A 159 3.10 -3.41 -3.53
C ILE A 159 1.60 -3.28 -3.26
N ASP A 160 1.19 -2.23 -2.56
CA ASP A 160 -0.20 -1.91 -2.19
C ASP A 160 -1.01 -1.35 -3.36
N ASN A 161 -0.38 -0.80 -4.40
CA ASN A 161 -1.09 -0.34 -5.61
C ASN A 161 -1.83 -1.48 -6.33
N ARG A 162 -1.54 -2.74 -5.99
CA ARG A 162 -2.22 -3.91 -6.52
C ARG A 162 -3.52 -4.24 -5.79
N VAL A 163 -3.75 -3.65 -4.61
CA VAL A 163 -4.94 -3.87 -3.78
C VAL A 163 -5.97 -2.79 -4.09
N SER A 164 -7.16 -3.18 -4.54
CA SER A 164 -8.25 -2.23 -4.82
C SER A 164 -8.78 -1.64 -3.51
N ALA A 165 -8.38 -0.41 -3.18
CA ALA A 165 -8.89 0.32 -2.01
C ALA A 165 -10.29 0.91 -2.21
N GLU A 166 -10.81 0.88 -3.45
CA GLU A 166 -12.17 1.32 -3.77
C GLU A 166 -13.13 0.12 -3.74
N GLU A 167 -14.14 0.21 -2.87
CA GLU A 167 -15.28 -0.68 -2.85
C GLU A 167 -16.07 -0.51 -4.18
N LYS A 168 -15.81 -1.39 -5.15
CA LYS A 168 -16.59 -1.44 -6.38
C LYS A 168 -17.89 -2.18 -6.07
N LEU A 169 -19.00 -1.45 -6.10
CA LEU A 169 -20.34 -2.05 -6.08
C LEU A 169 -20.41 -3.13 -7.18
N SER A 170 -20.88 -4.32 -6.83
CA SER A 170 -21.18 -5.37 -7.80
C SER A 170 -22.25 -4.87 -8.76
N LEU A 171 -22.33 -5.47 -9.95
CA LEU A 171 -23.41 -5.15 -10.90
C LEU A 171 -24.78 -5.35 -10.25
N GLN A 172 -24.92 -6.35 -9.36
CA GLN A 172 -26.14 -6.60 -8.61
C GLN A 172 -26.44 -5.46 -7.61
N GLU A 173 -25.45 -5.01 -6.85
CA GLU A 173 -25.60 -3.89 -5.90
C GLU A 173 -25.94 -2.58 -6.64
N ILE A 174 -25.41 -2.36 -7.84
CA ILE A 174 -25.77 -1.22 -8.70
C ILE A 174 -27.24 -1.34 -9.15
N VAL A 175 -27.66 -2.54 -9.56
CA VAL A 175 -29.04 -2.81 -9.97
C VAL A 175 -30.01 -2.64 -8.80
N ASP A 176 -29.65 -3.09 -7.60
CA ASP A 176 -30.47 -2.97 -6.39
C ASP A 176 -30.61 -1.52 -5.94
N VAL A 177 -29.54 -0.71 -6.05
CA VAL A 177 -29.59 0.74 -5.80
C VAL A 177 -30.47 1.46 -6.82
N ILE A 178 -30.49 1.02 -8.09
CA ILE A 178 -31.33 1.61 -9.14
C ILE A 178 -32.80 1.16 -9.00
N LYS A 179 -33.04 -0.10 -8.61
CA LYS A 179 -34.39 -0.68 -8.46
C LYS A 179 -35.06 -0.27 -7.16
N GLY A 180 -34.31 0.15 -6.16
CA GLY A 180 -34.83 0.86 -5.00
C GLY A 180 -35.89 0.10 -4.20
N THR A 181 -35.85 -1.23 -4.06
CA THR A 181 -36.51 -1.98 -2.97
C THR A 181 -35.99 -3.42 -2.92
N ASN A 182 -35.86 -3.95 -1.70
CA ASN A 182 -35.63 -5.36 -1.35
C ASN A 182 -36.60 -6.32 -2.04
N GLU A 183 -36.17 -7.05 -3.07
CA GLU A 183 -36.78 -8.32 -3.44
C GLU A 183 -35.65 -9.31 -3.75
N ARG A 184 -35.35 -10.18 -2.78
CA ARG A 184 -34.52 -11.36 -3.00
C ARG A 184 -35.39 -12.41 -3.68
N GLU A 185 -35.22 -12.59 -4.97
CA GLU A 185 -35.53 -13.87 -5.60
C GLU A 185 -34.31 -14.76 -5.41
N ILE A 186 -34.48 -15.83 -4.64
CA ILE A 186 -33.49 -16.89 -4.47
C ILE A 186 -33.64 -17.76 -5.71
N GLU A 187 -32.73 -17.61 -6.67
CA GLU A 187 -32.47 -18.65 -7.65
C GLU A 187 -31.55 -19.68 -7.00
N GLU A 188 -31.99 -20.93 -6.96
CA GLU A 188 -31.19 -22.07 -6.53
C GLU A 188 -30.10 -22.30 -7.57
N GLU A 189 -28.88 -21.79 -7.32
CA GLU A 189 -27.72 -22.12 -8.13
C GLU A 189 -27.26 -23.55 -7.80
N GLU A 190 -27.17 -24.38 -8.85
CA GLU A 190 -26.69 -25.75 -8.81
C GLU A 190 -25.27 -25.81 -8.20
N GLU A 191 -25.04 -26.73 -7.26
CA GLU A 191 -23.73 -27.03 -6.68
C GLU A 191 -22.73 -27.41 -7.79
N GLN A 192 -21.90 -26.47 -8.24
CA GLN A 192 -20.69 -26.78 -8.98
C GLN A 192 -19.56 -27.04 -7.99
N ASP A 193 -18.86 -28.17 -8.16
CA ASP A 193 -17.63 -28.53 -7.44
C ASP A 193 -16.48 -27.55 -7.79
N GLU A 194 -16.56 -26.30 -7.35
CA GLU A 194 -15.49 -25.32 -7.52
C GLU A 194 -14.36 -25.56 -6.49
N ILE A 195 -13.13 -25.66 -6.99
CA ILE A 195 -11.94 -25.78 -6.13
C ILE A 195 -11.70 -24.43 -5.44
N SER A 196 -11.71 -24.42 -4.10
CA SER A 196 -11.44 -23.20 -3.34
C SER A 196 -10.00 -22.69 -3.55
N THR A 197 -9.81 -21.37 -3.49
CA THR A 197 -8.52 -20.73 -3.71
C THR A 197 -7.43 -21.20 -2.74
N ILE A 198 -7.82 -21.54 -1.51
CA ILE A 198 -6.92 -22.09 -0.49
C ILE A 198 -6.40 -23.47 -0.93
N VAL A 199 -7.29 -24.33 -1.45
CA VAL A 199 -6.92 -25.66 -1.96
C VAL A 199 -5.97 -25.52 -3.15
N ALA A 200 -6.21 -24.56 -4.05
CA ALA A 200 -5.33 -24.30 -5.18
C ALA A 200 -3.91 -23.85 -4.74
N LEU A 201 -3.82 -22.92 -3.78
CA LEU A 201 -2.55 -22.43 -3.25
C LEU A 201 -1.76 -23.54 -2.55
N ASN A 202 -2.40 -24.32 -1.69
CA ASN A 202 -1.80 -25.46 -1.00
C ASN A 202 -1.32 -26.54 -1.97
N SER A 203 -2.05 -26.77 -3.06
CA SER A 203 -1.67 -27.73 -4.10
C SER A 203 -0.37 -27.31 -4.81
N ILE A 204 -0.25 -26.03 -5.19
CA ILE A 204 0.97 -25.51 -5.84
C ILE A 204 2.16 -25.52 -4.85
N GLU A 205 1.92 -25.17 -3.59
CA GLU A 205 2.93 -25.25 -2.52
C GLU A 205 3.50 -26.68 -2.39
N ASN A 206 2.62 -27.68 -2.39
CA ASN A 206 3.01 -29.09 -2.31
C ASN A 206 3.81 -29.54 -3.54
N VAL A 207 3.44 -29.08 -4.73
CA VAL A 207 4.22 -29.35 -5.96
C VAL A 207 5.62 -28.75 -5.86
N ILE A 208 5.75 -27.49 -5.44
CA ILE A 208 7.06 -26.84 -5.26
C ILE A 208 7.92 -27.59 -4.25
N LYS A 209 7.34 -27.95 -3.09
CA LYS A 209 8.04 -28.71 -2.05
C LYS A 209 8.50 -30.08 -2.56
N TYR A 210 7.64 -30.79 -3.29
CA TYR A 210 7.98 -32.11 -3.84
C TYR A 210 9.14 -32.03 -4.84
N ILE A 211 9.13 -31.02 -5.72
CA ILE A 211 10.21 -30.78 -6.68
C ILE A 211 11.54 -30.54 -5.97
N GLN A 212 11.54 -29.69 -4.94
CA GLN A 212 12.73 -29.37 -4.15
C GLN A 212 13.26 -30.58 -3.36
N GLN A 213 12.36 -31.40 -2.80
CA GLN A 213 12.74 -32.58 -2.00
C GLN A 213 13.28 -33.74 -2.85
N LYS A 214 12.77 -33.90 -4.06
CA LYS A 214 13.18 -34.98 -4.97
C LYS A 214 14.30 -34.59 -5.92
N ASP A 215 14.77 -33.35 -5.84
CA ASP A 215 15.78 -32.77 -6.73
C ASP A 215 15.47 -33.10 -8.20
N LEU A 216 14.20 -32.96 -8.56
CA LEU A 216 13.79 -33.14 -9.94
C LEU A 216 14.50 -32.06 -10.76
N GLU A 217 15.25 -32.45 -11.80
CA GLU A 217 15.96 -31.56 -12.74
C GLU A 217 14.97 -30.73 -13.59
N ILE A 218 14.08 -30.00 -12.94
CA ILE A 218 13.14 -29.09 -13.55
C ILE A 218 13.90 -27.81 -13.90
N GLY A 219 13.76 -27.38 -15.14
CA GLY A 219 14.40 -26.18 -15.61
C GLY A 219 14.02 -24.95 -14.76
N ASN A 220 14.97 -24.01 -14.67
CA ASN A 220 14.79 -22.78 -13.89
C ASN A 220 13.57 -21.97 -14.38
N LEU A 221 13.21 -22.08 -15.66
CA LEU A 221 12.06 -21.39 -16.25
C LEU A 221 10.73 -21.95 -15.75
N GLU A 222 10.61 -23.27 -15.67
CA GLU A 222 9.42 -23.98 -15.20
C GLU A 222 9.17 -23.68 -13.72
N MET A 223 10.23 -23.67 -12.92
CA MET A 223 10.15 -23.29 -11.51
C MET A 223 9.74 -21.81 -11.34
N LYS A 224 10.29 -20.91 -12.17
CA LYS A 224 9.87 -19.50 -12.21
C LYS A 224 8.40 -19.35 -12.59
N ASN A 225 7.90 -20.14 -13.53
CA ASN A 225 6.50 -20.07 -13.95
C ASN A 225 5.55 -20.58 -12.86
N LEU A 226 5.91 -21.64 -12.12
CA LEU A 226 5.16 -22.13 -10.95
C LEU A 226 5.04 -21.05 -9.86
N ILE A 227 6.15 -20.39 -9.52
CA ILE A 227 6.15 -19.30 -8.53
C ILE A 227 5.30 -18.11 -9.02
N LYS A 228 5.40 -17.74 -10.30
CA LYS A 228 4.56 -16.69 -10.89
C LYS A 228 3.07 -17.05 -10.84
N LEU A 229 2.72 -18.30 -11.08
CA LEU A 229 1.34 -18.77 -11.03
C LEU A 229 0.80 -18.74 -9.59
N LYS A 230 1.58 -19.22 -8.61
CA LYS A 230 1.26 -19.11 -7.17
C LYS A 230 0.97 -17.66 -6.80
N LYS A 231 1.86 -16.75 -7.19
CA LYS A 231 1.70 -15.30 -6.93
C LYS A 231 0.42 -14.76 -7.57
N ARG A 232 0.14 -15.13 -8.82
CA ARG A 232 -1.05 -14.66 -9.54
C ARG A 232 -2.33 -15.11 -8.85
N ILE A 233 -2.46 -16.40 -8.53
CA ILE A 233 -3.63 -16.93 -7.80
C ILE A 233 -3.80 -16.25 -6.44
N PHE A 234 -2.70 -16.03 -5.71
CA PHE A 234 -2.75 -15.33 -4.44
C PHE A 234 -3.24 -13.88 -4.58
N PHE A 235 -2.75 -13.14 -5.59
CA PHE A 235 -3.17 -11.76 -5.84
C PHE A 235 -4.61 -11.68 -6.36
N ASP A 236 -5.02 -12.58 -7.25
CA ASP A 236 -6.39 -12.64 -7.76
C ASP A 236 -7.37 -12.89 -6.59
N ASN A 237 -7.02 -13.79 -5.66
CA ASN A 237 -7.79 -14.04 -4.43
C ASN A 237 -7.91 -12.79 -3.53
N ILE A 238 -6.81 -12.04 -3.35
CA ILE A 238 -6.84 -10.80 -2.55
C ILE A 238 -7.72 -9.76 -3.23
N ASN A 239 -7.68 -9.67 -4.56
CA ASN A 239 -8.47 -8.72 -5.33
C ASN A 239 -9.97 -9.06 -5.37
N GLU A 240 -10.32 -10.34 -5.25
CA GLU A 240 -11.71 -10.80 -5.14
C GLU A 240 -12.28 -10.64 -3.72
N LYS A 241 -11.42 -10.62 -2.69
CA LYS A 241 -11.85 -10.42 -1.31
C LYS A 241 -12.33 -8.99 -1.08
N ARG A 242 -13.62 -8.86 -0.75
CA ARG A 242 -14.24 -7.62 -0.25
C ARG A 242 -14.05 -7.53 1.26
N GLN A 243 -13.43 -6.45 1.73
CA GLN A 243 -13.24 -6.23 3.17
C GLN A 243 -14.57 -5.78 3.79
N SER A 244 -15.30 -6.69 4.44
CA SER A 244 -16.58 -6.34 5.09
C SER A 244 -16.40 -5.84 6.54
N LYS A 245 -15.36 -6.32 7.24
CA LYS A 245 -14.95 -5.85 8.57
C LYS A 245 -13.43 -5.69 8.66
N LEU A 246 -12.98 -4.81 9.56
CA LEU A 246 -11.56 -4.52 9.78
C LEU A 246 -10.71 -5.77 10.04
N ASN A 247 -11.28 -6.79 10.69
CA ASN A 247 -10.56 -8.00 11.10
C ASN A 247 -10.55 -9.10 10.03
N GLU A 248 -11.48 -9.08 9.06
CA GLU A 248 -11.65 -10.17 8.10
C GLU A 248 -10.56 -10.21 7.01
N TYR A 249 -9.79 -9.13 6.85
CA TYR A 249 -8.70 -9.07 5.89
C TYR A 249 -7.46 -9.87 6.35
N PHE A 250 -7.29 -10.09 7.65
CA PHE A 250 -6.07 -10.64 8.24
C PHE A 250 -6.20 -12.07 8.76
N ASP A 251 -7.40 -12.66 8.74
CA ASP A 251 -7.61 -14.07 9.09
C ASP A 251 -7.10 -14.98 7.96
N PHE A 252 -5.79 -15.04 7.81
CA PHE A 252 -5.10 -16.19 7.23
C PHE A 252 -4.94 -17.21 8.34
N ASN A 253 -6.03 -17.87 8.73
CA ASN A 253 -5.93 -19.01 9.64
C ASN A 253 -5.14 -20.11 8.93
N VAL A 254 -3.88 -20.21 9.33
CA VAL A 254 -2.94 -21.33 9.16
C VAL A 254 -3.41 -22.52 9.98
#